data_AF-A0AA35YFF1-F1
#
_entry.id   AF-A0AA35YFF1-F1
#
_cell.length_a   1.000
_cell.length_b   1.000
_cell.length_c   1.000
_cell.angle_alpha   90.00
_cell.angle_beta   90.00
_cell.angle_gamma   90.00
#
_symmetry.space_group_name_H-M   'P 1'
#
loop_
_entity.id
_entity.type
_entity.pdbx_description
1 polymer ?
#
loop_
_entity_poly.entity_id
_entity_poly.type
_entity_poly.pdbx_seq_one_letter_code
_entity_poly.pdbx_strand_id
1 'polypeptide(L)'
;MHTLRSNRKTVSPAANFPSVLASIQLLVISRLKVNRKINDMFKFWGSQEQQADADPRPQEVSTNSWYSPSSSSSSRPSTPNSINTMQRPGDQPQPHLLSPVSPTEAAAIIVYLKDKSADELRKLLSDKEAYQQFLLSLDLVKTPNNLRDELRNETLQLARENLAKESCMTELRNQCMIIRTTELATAEEKLNELNRQKAEILRSYSPASLLHQLQELINKTDEESEMLHKQLLEKEMDVASFVHKYKKLRVDYHKRALTHLAATTSLSG
;
A
#
# COMPACT_ATOMS: atom_id res chain seq x y z
N MET A 1 -68.31 -26.88 -7.21
CA MET A 1 -68.10 -26.14 -8.48
C MET A 1 -67.15 -24.97 -8.20
N HIS A 2 -65.84 -25.26 -8.14
CA HIS A 2 -64.78 -24.28 -7.84
C HIS A 2 -64.11 -23.82 -9.14
N THR A 3 -63.91 -22.52 -9.31
CA THR A 3 -62.96 -22.00 -10.30
C THR A 3 -62.18 -20.83 -9.72
N LEU A 4 -60.96 -21.10 -9.25
CA LEU A 4 -59.93 -20.10 -8.94
C LEU A 4 -58.95 -20.06 -10.12
N ARG A 5 -58.92 -18.93 -10.82
CA ARG A 5 -58.02 -18.65 -11.94
C ARG A 5 -56.72 -18.05 -11.39
N SER A 6 -55.67 -18.86 -11.33
CA SER A 6 -54.33 -18.42 -10.92
C SER A 6 -53.47 -18.12 -12.15
N ASN A 7 -53.09 -16.84 -12.29
CA ASN A 7 -52.13 -16.34 -13.26
C ASN A 7 -50.70 -16.75 -12.85
N ARG A 8 -49.99 -17.50 -13.69
CA ARG A 8 -48.51 -17.54 -13.67
C ARG A 8 -47.96 -16.95 -14.97
N LYS A 9 -47.38 -15.76 -14.82
CA LYS A 9 -46.53 -15.11 -15.82
C LYS A 9 -45.30 -15.98 -16.07
N THR A 10 -45.06 -16.30 -17.33
CA THR A 10 -43.80 -16.87 -17.82
C THR A 10 -42.77 -15.75 -17.91
N VAL A 11 -41.70 -15.84 -17.12
CA VAL A 11 -40.53 -14.95 -17.23
C VAL A 11 -39.47 -15.69 -18.05
N SER A 12 -39.19 -15.18 -19.25
CA SER A 12 -38.11 -15.65 -20.14
C SER A 12 -36.74 -15.16 -19.64
N PRO A 13 -35.66 -15.96 -19.72
CA PRO A 13 -34.34 -15.61 -19.17
C PRO A 13 -33.40 -14.95 -20.20
N ALA A 14 -33.92 -14.16 -21.15
CA ALA A 14 -33.14 -13.70 -22.31
C ALA A 14 -32.66 -12.24 -22.27
N ALA A 15 -32.88 -11.49 -21.18
CA ALA A 15 -32.72 -10.01 -21.21
C ALA A 15 -31.51 -9.43 -20.44
N ASN A 16 -30.62 -10.22 -19.82
CA ASN A 16 -29.64 -9.68 -18.86
C ASN A 16 -28.16 -9.71 -19.26
N PHE A 17 -27.79 -10.27 -20.41
CA PHE A 17 -26.38 -10.34 -20.83
C PHE A 17 -25.70 -8.98 -21.16
N PRO A 18 -26.39 -7.97 -21.74
CA PRO A 18 -25.75 -6.68 -22.04
C PRO A 18 -25.36 -5.88 -20.79
N SER A 19 -26.10 -6.05 -19.69
CA SER A 19 -25.95 -5.29 -18.44
C SER A 19 -24.70 -5.71 -17.64
N VAL A 20 -24.38 -7.00 -17.65
CA VAL A 20 -23.22 -7.55 -16.94
C VAL A 20 -21.92 -7.14 -17.63
N LEU A 21 -21.88 -7.19 -18.96
CA LEU A 21 -20.73 -6.74 -19.75
C LEU A 21 -20.45 -5.24 -19.59
N ALA A 22 -21.49 -4.40 -19.56
CA ALA A 22 -21.36 -2.96 -19.30
C ALA A 22 -20.84 -2.67 -17.88
N SER A 23 -21.28 -3.44 -16.88
CA SER A 23 -20.83 -3.30 -15.50
C SER A 23 -19.36 -3.72 -15.32
N ILE A 24 -18.91 -4.77 -16.02
CA ILE A 24 -17.50 -5.20 -16.02
C ILE A 24 -16.63 -4.16 -16.72
N GLN A 25 -17.06 -3.60 -17.86
CA GLN A 25 -16.35 -2.54 -18.58
C GLN A 25 -16.17 -1.28 -17.70
N LEU A 26 -17.22 -0.83 -17.03
CA LEU A 26 -17.16 0.33 -16.13
C LEU A 26 -16.25 0.09 -14.92
N LEU A 27 -16.23 -1.12 -14.37
CA LEU A 27 -15.36 -1.50 -13.27
C LEU A 27 -13.88 -1.53 -13.70
N VAL A 28 -13.60 -2.06 -14.89
CA VAL A 28 -12.24 -2.09 -15.47
C VAL A 28 -11.74 -0.68 -15.76
N ILE A 29 -12.58 0.18 -16.36
CA ILE A 29 -12.23 1.59 -16.65
C ILE A 29 -11.98 2.35 -15.34
N SER A 30 -12.81 2.15 -14.32
CA SER A 30 -12.64 2.81 -13.01
C SER A 30 -11.36 2.35 -12.30
N ARG A 31 -11.06 1.03 -12.31
CA ARG A 31 -9.81 0.50 -11.76
C ARG A 31 -8.57 0.96 -12.52
N LEU A 32 -8.63 1.08 -13.84
CA LEU A 32 -7.53 1.63 -14.64
C LEU A 32 -7.28 3.11 -14.34
N LYS A 33 -8.34 3.88 -14.06
CA LYS A 33 -8.21 5.31 -13.72
C LYS A 33 -7.65 5.54 -12.32
N VAL A 34 -8.05 4.72 -11.34
CA VAL A 34 -7.49 4.75 -9.97
C VAL A 34 -6.03 4.31 -9.99
N ASN A 35 -5.69 3.22 -10.67
CA ASN A 35 -4.29 2.79 -10.82
C ASN A 35 -3.42 3.83 -11.53
N ARG A 36 -3.95 4.53 -12.55
CA ARG A 36 -3.23 5.63 -13.19
C ARG A 36 -2.96 6.78 -12.20
N LYS A 37 -3.96 7.17 -11.40
CA LYS A 37 -3.82 8.24 -10.40
C LYS A 37 -2.83 7.88 -9.28
N ILE A 38 -2.81 6.62 -8.84
CA ILE A 38 -1.83 6.12 -7.86
C ILE A 38 -0.42 6.11 -8.44
N ASN A 39 -0.27 5.65 -9.69
CA ASN A 39 1.02 5.63 -10.38
C ASN A 39 1.55 7.06 -10.63
N ASP A 40 0.68 8.00 -10.98
CA ASP A 40 1.06 9.42 -11.16
C ASP A 40 1.48 10.07 -9.83
N MET A 41 0.80 9.72 -8.72
CA MET A 41 1.18 10.15 -7.37
C MET A 41 2.54 9.58 -6.93
N PHE A 42 2.81 8.31 -7.27
CA PHE A 42 4.09 7.66 -6.99
C PHE A 42 5.24 8.24 -7.84
N LYS A 43 4.98 8.62 -9.09
CA LYS A 43 5.95 9.29 -9.97
C LYS A 43 6.28 10.71 -9.53
N PHE A 44 5.30 11.45 -9.03
CA PHE A 44 5.50 12.79 -8.47
C PHE A 44 6.42 12.74 -7.24
N TRP A 45 6.28 11.70 -6.40
CA TRP A 45 7.14 11.50 -5.23
C TRP A 45 8.52 10.91 -5.56
N GLY A 46 8.60 10.00 -6.54
CA GLY A 46 9.85 9.34 -6.95
C GLY A 46 10.81 10.19 -7.78
N SER A 47 10.38 11.36 -8.26
CA SER A 47 11.24 12.24 -9.07
C SER A 47 12.18 13.13 -8.25
N GLN A 48 12.11 13.10 -6.91
CA GLN A 48 13.00 13.89 -6.05
C GLN A 48 14.32 13.19 -5.68
N GLU A 49 14.51 11.91 -6.03
CA GLU A 49 15.65 11.10 -5.56
C GLU A 49 16.43 10.34 -6.64
N GLN A 50 16.28 10.68 -7.93
CA GLN A 50 17.06 10.02 -8.99
C GLN A 50 18.23 10.88 -9.50
N GLN A 51 19.29 10.92 -8.69
CA GLN A 51 20.65 11.03 -9.22
C GLN A 51 21.64 10.27 -8.32
N ALA A 52 21.51 8.94 -8.28
CA ALA A 52 22.60 8.03 -7.93
C ALA A 52 22.29 6.61 -8.43
N ASP A 53 23.07 6.22 -9.44
CA ASP A 53 23.52 4.87 -9.83
C ASP A 53 22.54 3.71 -10.05
N ALA A 54 22.70 3.13 -11.24
CA ALA A 54 22.13 1.90 -11.73
C ALA A 54 23.05 0.70 -11.44
N ASP A 55 22.52 -0.40 -10.88
CA ASP A 55 22.68 -1.78 -11.40
C ASP A 55 21.73 -2.78 -10.67
N PRO A 56 21.28 -3.91 -11.26
CA PRO A 56 20.18 -4.72 -10.76
C PRO A 56 20.62 -6.09 -10.19
N ARG A 57 20.06 -6.51 -9.03
CA ARG A 57 19.70 -7.93 -8.78
C ARG A 57 18.74 -8.11 -7.58
N PRO A 58 17.79 -9.07 -7.62
CA PRO A 58 16.74 -9.17 -6.62
C PRO A 58 17.07 -10.19 -5.53
N GLN A 59 16.90 -9.83 -4.25
CA GLN A 59 16.76 -10.79 -3.16
C GLN A 59 15.68 -10.36 -2.18
N GLU A 60 14.84 -11.33 -1.84
CA GLU A 60 13.75 -11.31 -0.86
C GLU A 60 14.23 -10.73 0.47
N VAL A 61 13.53 -9.71 0.97
CA VAL A 61 13.80 -9.18 2.31
C VAL A 61 12.71 -9.66 3.26
N SER A 62 13.08 -10.69 4.01
CA SER A 62 12.45 -11.09 5.25
C SER A 62 12.49 -9.93 6.25
N THR A 63 11.30 -9.53 6.71
CA THR A 63 11.09 -8.62 7.84
C THR A 63 11.81 -9.11 9.10
N ASN A 64 12.33 -8.15 9.87
CA ASN A 64 12.83 -8.23 11.25
C ASN A 64 14.35 -8.38 11.39
N SER A 65 15.06 -7.28 11.62
CA SER A 65 16.08 -7.17 12.68
C SER A 65 16.69 -5.76 12.67
N TRP A 66 16.05 -4.81 13.35
CA TRP A 66 16.79 -3.66 13.87
C TRP A 66 16.96 -3.92 15.37
N TYR A 67 18.22 -3.99 15.80
CA TYR A 67 18.75 -4.28 17.14
C TYR A 67 19.05 -5.76 17.47
N SER A 68 20.35 -6.04 17.61
CA SER A 68 20.87 -7.05 18.54
C SER A 68 22.05 -6.48 19.35
N PRO A 69 22.26 -6.93 20.61
CA PRO A 69 23.03 -6.24 21.63
C PRO A 69 24.51 -6.66 21.68
N SER A 70 25.30 -5.81 22.32
CA SER A 70 26.75 -5.91 22.53
C SER A 70 27.18 -7.15 23.33
N SER A 71 28.27 -7.79 22.92
CA SER A 71 29.07 -8.69 23.77
C SER A 71 30.57 -8.54 23.48
N SER A 72 31.31 -8.40 24.58
CA SER A 72 32.73 -8.11 24.67
C SER A 72 33.61 -9.33 24.35
N SER A 73 34.61 -9.16 23.48
CA SER A 73 35.86 -9.93 23.56
C SER A 73 37.04 -9.15 22.97
N SER A 74 38.14 -9.26 23.69
CA SER A 74 39.40 -8.53 23.59
C SER A 74 40.24 -8.94 22.38
N SER A 75 40.86 -7.97 21.69
CA SER A 75 42.32 -7.90 21.41
C SER A 75 42.69 -6.62 20.63
N ARG A 76 43.68 -5.87 21.14
CA ARG A 76 44.27 -4.67 20.51
C ARG A 76 45.31 -5.06 19.45
N PRO A 77 45.64 -4.14 18.52
CA PRO A 77 46.93 -3.44 18.66
C PRO A 77 46.85 -1.90 18.49
N SER A 78 47.93 -1.28 18.95
CA SER A 78 48.14 0.15 19.24
C SER A 78 48.23 1.08 18.02
N THR A 79 47.64 2.28 18.12
CA THR A 79 48.05 3.50 17.38
C THR A 79 47.80 4.76 18.27
N PRO A 80 48.51 5.88 18.05
CA PRO A 80 48.78 6.87 19.09
C PRO A 80 47.75 8.02 19.18
N ASN A 81 47.61 8.52 20.42
CA ASN A 81 47.08 9.81 20.88
C ASN A 81 46.50 10.81 19.85
N SER A 82 45.23 11.20 20.06
CA SER A 82 44.90 12.59 20.37
C SER A 82 43.54 12.71 21.06
N ILE A 83 43.55 13.50 22.12
CA ILE A 83 42.49 13.74 23.10
C ILE A 83 41.50 14.71 22.47
N ASN A 84 40.19 14.41 22.48
CA ASN A 84 39.15 15.43 22.47
C ASN A 84 37.87 14.90 23.12
N THR A 85 37.67 15.35 24.35
CA THR A 85 36.47 15.17 25.17
C THR A 85 35.30 15.94 24.55
N MET A 86 34.26 15.25 24.10
CA MET A 86 32.96 15.85 23.83
C MET A 86 32.14 15.82 25.13
N GLN A 87 31.99 16.98 25.77
CA GLN A 87 31.06 17.18 26.89
C GLN A 87 29.68 17.57 26.37
N ARG A 88 28.69 16.88 26.92
CA ARG A 88 27.24 17.08 26.80
C ARG A 88 26.82 18.47 27.34
N PRO A 89 25.83 19.17 26.74
CA PRO A 89 25.36 20.44 27.26
C PRO A 89 24.41 20.21 28.44
N GLY A 90 24.85 20.64 29.62
CA GLY A 90 24.02 20.81 30.82
C GLY A 90 24.16 22.26 31.28
N ASP A 91 23.02 22.87 31.57
CA ASP A 91 22.84 24.26 31.98
C ASP A 91 23.81 24.73 33.06
N GLN A 92 24.67 25.71 32.73
CA GLN A 92 25.19 26.68 33.68
C GLN A 92 25.66 27.95 32.95
N PRO A 93 25.21 29.16 33.35
CA PRO A 93 25.71 30.39 32.78
C PRO A 93 27.09 30.69 33.40
N GLN A 94 28.17 30.29 32.71
CA GLN A 94 29.50 30.81 33.05
C GLN A 94 29.65 32.23 32.47
N PRO A 95 29.97 33.24 33.30
CA PRO A 95 30.39 34.55 32.81
C PRO A 95 31.77 34.37 32.17
N HIS A 96 31.81 34.44 30.85
CA HIS A 96 33.04 34.28 30.08
C HIS A 96 34.06 35.31 30.52
N LEU A 97 35.21 34.79 30.92
CA LEU A 97 36.44 35.48 31.25
C LEU A 97 36.75 36.58 30.23
N LEU A 98 36.87 37.82 30.70
CA LEU A 98 37.44 38.93 29.94
C LEU A 98 38.92 38.64 29.69
N SER A 99 39.23 37.94 28.60
CA SER A 99 40.59 37.91 28.06
C SER A 99 40.98 39.35 27.71
N PRO A 100 42.18 39.84 28.07
CA PRO A 100 42.62 41.16 27.64
C PRO A 100 42.61 41.21 26.11
N VAL A 101 41.88 42.18 25.57
CA VAL A 101 41.81 42.46 24.13
C VAL A 101 43.25 42.60 23.61
N SER A 102 43.59 41.85 22.56
CA SER A 102 44.93 41.93 21.96
C SER A 102 45.23 43.38 21.54
N PRO A 103 46.45 43.90 21.70
CA PRO A 103 46.80 45.25 21.27
C PRO A 103 46.41 45.56 19.82
N THR A 104 46.41 44.53 18.96
CA THR A 104 45.99 44.63 17.55
C THR A 104 44.49 44.86 17.39
N GLU A 105 43.68 44.21 18.23
CA GLU A 105 42.22 44.34 18.24
C GLU A 105 41.77 45.66 18.88
N ALA A 106 42.48 46.11 19.92
CA ALA A 106 42.29 47.45 20.49
C ALA A 106 42.69 48.56 19.49
N ALA A 107 43.75 48.37 18.71
CA ALA A 107 44.17 49.30 17.67
C ALA A 107 43.16 49.41 16.51
N ALA A 108 42.39 48.36 16.22
CA ALA A 108 41.34 48.40 15.21
C ALA A 108 40.18 49.35 15.61
N ILE A 109 39.90 49.48 16.91
CA ILE A 109 38.86 50.37 17.43
C ILE A 109 39.28 51.85 17.32
N ILE A 110 40.58 52.14 17.44
CA ILE A 110 41.14 53.50 17.33
C ILE A 110 40.82 54.12 15.96
N VAL A 111 40.73 53.33 14.90
CA VAL A 111 40.36 53.80 13.56
C VAL A 111 38.95 54.41 13.52
N TYR A 112 38.02 53.91 14.35
CA TYR A 112 36.65 54.44 14.43
C TYR A 112 36.53 55.65 15.38
N LEU A 113 37.56 55.89 16.21
CA LEU A 113 37.60 57.00 17.17
C LEU A 113 38.38 58.21 16.65
N LYS A 114 39.36 58.01 15.76
CA LYS A 114 40.27 59.08 15.28
C LYS A 114 39.56 60.20 14.51
N ASP A 115 38.45 59.89 13.85
CA ASP A 115 37.70 60.84 13.01
C ASP A 115 36.57 61.55 13.78
N LYS A 116 36.46 61.31 15.10
CA LYS A 116 35.48 61.96 15.98
C LYS A 116 36.02 63.28 16.53
N SER A 117 35.14 64.27 16.64
CA SER A 117 35.47 65.54 17.28
C SER A 117 35.64 65.41 18.80
N ALA A 118 36.34 66.36 19.42
CA ALA A 118 36.57 66.34 20.86
C ALA A 118 35.27 66.41 21.68
N ASP A 119 34.25 67.11 21.18
CA ASP A 119 32.92 67.15 21.81
C ASP A 119 32.19 65.81 21.72
N GLU A 120 32.28 65.11 20.59
CA GLU A 120 31.72 63.76 20.44
C GLU A 120 32.43 62.74 21.34
N LEU A 121 33.75 62.83 21.47
CA LEU A 121 34.52 61.96 22.38
C LEU A 121 34.18 62.22 23.85
N ARG A 122 34.06 63.50 24.26
CA ARG A 122 33.59 63.86 25.61
C ARG A 122 32.18 63.34 25.87
N LYS A 123 31.30 63.46 24.88
CA LYS A 123 29.94 62.89 24.95
C LYS A 123 29.99 61.38 25.09
N LEU A 124 30.80 60.69 24.28
CA LEU A 124 30.96 59.24 24.33
C LEU A 124 31.46 58.74 25.70
N LEU A 125 32.28 59.52 26.39
CA LEU A 125 32.79 59.21 27.73
C LEU A 125 31.78 59.51 28.87
N SER A 126 30.85 60.44 28.65
CA SER A 126 29.96 60.96 29.70
C SER A 126 28.53 60.42 29.60
N ASP A 127 28.08 60.09 28.38
CA ASP A 127 26.74 59.61 28.04
C ASP A 127 26.81 58.12 27.68
N LYS A 128 26.21 57.29 28.53
CA LYS A 128 26.23 55.83 28.42
C LYS A 128 25.45 55.35 27.19
N GLU A 129 24.34 56.01 26.88
CA GLU A 129 23.48 55.69 25.76
C GLU A 129 24.20 56.04 24.44
N ALA A 130 24.91 57.18 24.39
CA ALA A 130 25.77 57.53 23.26
C ALA A 130 26.90 56.50 23.04
N TYR A 131 27.49 55.99 24.12
CA TYR A 131 28.49 54.91 24.06
C TYR A 131 27.92 53.60 23.51
N GLN A 132 26.76 53.17 24.02
CA GLN A 132 26.11 51.95 23.57
C GLN A 132 25.69 52.03 22.10
N GLN A 133 25.16 53.17 21.65
CA GLN A 133 24.82 53.37 20.25
C GLN A 133 26.04 53.35 19.34
N PHE A 134 27.15 53.98 19.76
CA PHE A 134 28.41 53.89 19.03
C PHE A 134 28.89 52.44 18.93
N LEU A 135 28.90 51.68 20.03
CA LEU A 135 29.31 50.27 20.05
C LEU A 135 28.46 49.42 19.09
N LEU A 136 27.13 49.60 19.08
CA LEU A 136 26.22 48.90 18.17
C LEU A 136 26.37 49.33 16.70
N SER A 137 26.92 50.52 16.45
CA SER A 137 27.19 51.01 15.10
C SER A 137 28.48 50.44 14.48
N LEU A 138 29.40 49.94 15.31
CA LEU A 138 30.66 49.36 14.82
C LEU A 138 30.39 48.08 14.05
N ASP A 139 30.97 47.93 12.86
CA ASP A 139 30.81 46.74 12.04
C ASP A 139 31.32 45.46 12.74
N LEU A 140 32.31 45.61 13.64
CA LEU A 140 32.83 44.53 14.50
C LEU A 140 31.75 43.96 15.44
N VAL A 141 30.74 44.74 15.81
CA VAL A 141 29.64 44.31 16.70
C VAL A 141 28.35 44.08 15.91
N LYS A 142 28.06 44.96 14.96
CA LYS A 142 26.87 44.89 14.10
C LYS A 142 26.86 43.65 13.23
N THR A 143 27.96 43.33 12.56
CA THR A 143 28.02 42.19 11.62
C THR A 143 27.83 40.84 12.33
N PRO A 144 28.55 40.53 13.43
CA PRO A 144 28.33 39.27 14.13
C PRO A 144 26.95 39.16 14.78
N ASN A 145 26.37 40.27 15.26
CA ASN A 145 25.01 40.27 15.79
C ASN A 145 23.98 39.94 14.70
N ASN A 146 24.08 40.57 13.53
CA ASN A 146 23.19 40.27 12.41
C ASN A 146 23.31 38.81 11.95
N LEU A 147 24.54 38.30 11.81
CA LEU A 147 24.78 36.90 11.44
C LEU A 147 24.21 35.92 12.48
N ARG A 148 24.34 36.24 13.78
CA ARG A 148 23.75 35.42 14.85
C ARG A 148 22.22 35.42 14.75
N ASP A 149 21.61 36.56 14.48
CA ASP A 149 20.16 36.68 14.38
C ASP A 149 19.62 35.95 13.13
N GLU A 150 20.31 36.07 11.99
CA GLU A 150 20.03 35.31 10.77
C GLU A 150 20.12 33.80 11.04
N LEU A 151 21.24 33.33 11.61
CA LEU A 151 21.43 31.92 11.92
C LEU A 151 20.34 31.39 12.87
N ARG A 152 19.97 32.18 13.87
CA ARG A 152 18.89 31.85 14.80
C ARG A 152 17.54 31.74 14.07
N ASN A 153 17.24 32.69 13.18
CA ASN A 153 16.00 32.70 12.42
C ASN A 153 15.90 31.50 11.47
N GLU A 154 16.96 31.22 10.71
CA GLU A 154 17.04 30.06 9.81
C GLU A 154 16.91 28.73 10.57
N THR A 155 17.61 28.61 11.71
CA THR A 155 17.51 27.41 12.56
C THR A 155 16.08 27.19 13.06
N LEU A 156 15.41 28.27 13.46
CA LEU A 156 14.03 28.22 13.93
C LEU A 156 13.07 27.84 12.79
N GLN A 157 13.27 28.42 11.60
CA GLN A 157 12.48 28.11 10.42
C GLN A 157 12.64 26.63 10.02
N LEU A 158 13.88 26.13 9.95
CA LEU A 158 14.15 24.71 9.69
C LEU A 158 13.51 23.79 10.73
N ALA A 159 13.58 24.15 12.02
CA ALA A 159 12.94 23.36 13.07
C ALA A 159 11.41 23.29 12.88
N ARG A 160 10.76 24.41 12.52
CA ARG A 160 9.31 24.45 12.22
C ARG A 160 8.95 23.59 11.01
N GLU A 161 9.72 23.69 9.93
CA GLU A 161 9.48 22.89 8.73
C GLU A 161 9.69 21.41 8.98
N ASN A 162 10.71 21.04 9.74
CA ASN A 162 10.96 19.64 10.12
C ASN A 162 9.80 19.08 10.93
N LEU A 163 9.31 19.83 11.93
CA LEU A 163 8.16 19.40 12.72
C LEU A 163 6.90 19.22 11.86
N ALA A 164 6.66 20.12 10.89
CA ALA A 164 5.55 19.98 9.95
C ALA A 164 5.70 18.73 9.05
N LYS A 165 6.91 18.44 8.56
CA LYS A 165 7.21 17.23 7.79
C LYS A 165 7.00 15.97 8.62
N GLU A 166 7.40 15.96 9.89
CA GLU A 166 7.17 14.83 10.79
C GLU A 166 5.68 14.52 10.98
N SER A 167 4.87 15.57 11.18
CA SER A 167 3.41 15.43 11.25
C SER A 167 2.82 14.87 9.96
N CYS A 168 3.23 15.40 8.81
CA CYS A 168 2.81 14.93 7.50
C CYS A 168 3.19 13.45 7.26
N MET A 169 4.43 13.06 7.58
CA MET A 169 4.89 11.68 7.46
C MET A 169 4.06 10.72 8.32
N THR A 170 3.71 11.14 9.53
CA THR A 170 2.90 10.32 10.44
C THR A 170 1.49 10.11 9.90
N GLU A 171 0.87 11.17 9.36
CA GLU A 171 -0.44 11.09 8.73
C GLU A 171 -0.43 10.18 7.49
N LEU A 172 0.57 10.31 6.61
CA LEU A 172 0.72 9.45 5.44
C LEU A 172 0.91 7.98 5.84
N ARG A 173 1.71 7.69 6.87
CA ARG A 173 1.86 6.32 7.39
C ARG A 173 0.53 5.77 7.90
N ASN A 174 -0.26 6.57 8.60
CA ASN A 174 -1.58 6.18 9.08
C ASN A 174 -2.54 5.88 7.91
N GLN A 175 -2.58 6.75 6.90
CA GLN A 175 -3.39 6.52 5.70
C GLN A 175 -2.97 5.23 4.97
N CYS A 176 -1.68 5.02 4.75
CA CYS A 176 -1.18 3.77 4.15
C CYS A 176 -1.57 2.55 4.98
N MET A 177 -1.50 2.64 6.30
CA MET A 177 -1.93 1.56 7.19
C MET A 177 -3.42 1.27 7.01
N ILE A 178 -4.29 2.29 7.00
CA ILE A 178 -5.73 2.14 6.79
C ILE A 178 -6.01 1.48 5.43
N ILE A 179 -5.42 1.99 4.34
CA ILE A 179 -5.61 1.43 3.00
C ILE A 179 -5.20 -0.05 2.97
N ARG A 180 -4.07 -0.39 3.61
CA ARG A 180 -3.58 -1.77 3.66
C ARG A 180 -4.50 -2.69 4.46
N THR A 181 -4.99 -2.24 5.62
CA THR A 181 -5.79 -3.11 6.52
C THR A 181 -7.27 -3.15 6.15
N THR A 182 -7.78 -2.18 5.39
CA THR A 182 -9.18 -2.11 5.02
C THR A 182 -9.38 -2.40 3.54
N GLU A 183 -8.94 -1.49 2.66
CA GLU A 183 -9.21 -1.57 1.23
C GLU A 183 -8.50 -2.75 0.56
N LEU A 184 -7.21 -2.93 0.83
CA LEU A 184 -6.42 -4.02 0.26
C LEU A 184 -6.92 -5.37 0.75
N ALA A 185 -7.07 -5.53 2.07
CA ALA A 185 -7.60 -6.76 2.66
C ALA A 185 -8.98 -7.13 2.10
N THR A 186 -9.90 -6.17 1.96
CA THR A 186 -11.23 -6.39 1.36
C THR A 186 -11.12 -6.82 -0.12
N ALA A 187 -10.20 -6.22 -0.87
CA ALA A 187 -10.00 -6.56 -2.28
C ALA A 187 -9.41 -7.97 -2.44
N GLU A 188 -8.48 -8.36 -1.58
CA GLU A 188 -7.88 -9.69 -1.53
C GLU A 188 -8.91 -10.76 -1.14
N GLU A 189 -9.74 -10.51 -0.14
CA GLU A 189 -10.85 -11.41 0.23
C GLU A 189 -11.79 -11.65 -0.96
N LYS A 190 -12.19 -10.58 -1.66
CA LYS A 190 -13.05 -10.68 -2.84
C LYS A 190 -12.37 -11.46 -3.98
N LEU A 191 -11.07 -11.26 -4.18
CA LEU A 191 -10.30 -12.00 -5.18
C LEU A 191 -10.26 -13.49 -4.84
N ASN A 192 -10.00 -13.82 -3.58
CA ASN A 192 -9.95 -15.19 -3.09
C ASN A 192 -11.30 -15.90 -3.23
N GLU A 193 -12.40 -15.21 -2.91
CA GLU A 193 -13.75 -15.75 -3.08
C GLU A 193 -14.07 -16.01 -4.55
N LEU A 194 -13.73 -15.09 -5.46
CA LEU A 194 -13.93 -15.29 -6.90
C LEU A 194 -13.07 -16.45 -7.44
N ASN A 195 -11.83 -16.58 -6.97
CA ASN A 195 -10.97 -17.71 -7.34
C ASN A 195 -11.52 -19.05 -6.84
N ARG A 196 -12.09 -19.08 -5.64
CA ARG A 196 -12.78 -20.25 -5.09
C ARG A 196 -14.00 -20.64 -5.95
N GLN A 197 -14.83 -19.66 -6.32
CA GLN A 197 -15.97 -19.90 -7.22
C GLN A 197 -15.53 -20.41 -8.59
N LYS A 198 -14.47 -19.82 -9.16
CA LYS A 198 -13.88 -20.30 -10.42
C LYS A 198 -13.40 -21.74 -10.28
N ALA A 199 -12.69 -22.08 -9.21
CA ALA A 199 -12.18 -23.43 -9.00
C ALA A 199 -13.32 -24.45 -8.87
N GLU A 200 -14.40 -24.09 -8.16
CA GLU A 200 -15.58 -24.96 -8.00
C GLU A 200 -16.33 -25.17 -9.32
N ILE A 201 -16.46 -24.12 -10.15
CA ILE A 201 -17.01 -24.25 -11.50
C ILE A 201 -16.11 -25.16 -12.34
N LEU A 202 -14.80 -24.93 -12.38
CA LEU A 202 -13.89 -25.78 -13.15
C LEU A 202 -13.91 -27.24 -12.67
N ARG A 203 -14.09 -27.47 -11.36
CA ARG A 203 -14.23 -28.80 -10.78
C ARG A 203 -15.51 -29.49 -11.26
N SER A 204 -16.66 -28.81 -11.14
CA SER A 204 -17.98 -29.36 -11.54
C SER A 204 -18.11 -29.57 -13.06
N TYR A 205 -17.45 -28.75 -13.86
CA TYR A 205 -17.40 -28.88 -15.33
C TYR A 205 -16.14 -29.62 -15.82
N SER A 206 -15.42 -30.30 -14.93
CA SER A 206 -14.29 -31.12 -15.34
C SER A 206 -14.78 -32.29 -16.22
N PRO A 207 -13.98 -32.73 -17.22
CA PRO A 207 -14.36 -33.87 -18.06
C PRO A 207 -14.76 -35.11 -17.26
N ALA A 208 -14.03 -35.40 -16.16
CA ALA A 208 -14.32 -36.51 -15.27
C ALA A 208 -15.67 -36.35 -14.53
N SER A 209 -15.97 -35.16 -14.01
CA SER A 209 -17.26 -34.90 -13.34
C SER A 209 -18.44 -34.96 -14.31
N LEU A 210 -18.29 -34.43 -15.52
CA LEU A 210 -19.32 -34.50 -16.55
C LEU A 210 -19.57 -35.95 -17.02
N LEU A 211 -18.50 -36.73 -17.19
CA LEU A 211 -18.61 -38.16 -17.51
C LEU A 211 -19.29 -38.95 -16.39
N HIS A 212 -18.91 -38.69 -15.13
CA HIS A 212 -19.54 -39.31 -13.96
C HIS A 212 -21.05 -38.99 -13.90
N GLN A 213 -21.42 -37.72 -14.07
CA GLN A 213 -22.82 -37.30 -14.11
C GLN A 213 -23.58 -37.96 -15.27
N LEU A 214 -22.94 -38.11 -16.44
CA LEU A 214 -23.54 -38.82 -17.56
C LEU A 214 -23.75 -40.31 -17.26
N GLN A 215 -22.79 -40.95 -16.57
CA GLN A 215 -22.91 -42.34 -16.12
C GLN A 215 -24.04 -42.53 -15.11
N GLU A 216 -24.21 -41.62 -14.15
CA GLU A 216 -25.34 -41.63 -13.21
C GLU A 216 -26.69 -41.52 -13.95
N LEU A 217 -26.78 -40.67 -14.98
CA LEU A 217 -27.99 -40.54 -15.79
C LEU A 217 -28.28 -41.82 -16.60
N ILE A 218 -27.25 -42.52 -17.08
CA ILE A 218 -27.40 -43.83 -17.74
C ILE A 218 -28.00 -44.84 -16.76
N ASN A 219 -27.38 -45.01 -15.59
CA ASN A 219 -27.82 -45.95 -14.56
C ASN A 219 -29.26 -45.65 -14.12
N LYS A 220 -29.58 -44.38 -13.86
CA LYS A 220 -30.93 -43.94 -13.48
C LYS A 220 -31.97 -44.28 -14.55
N THR A 221 -31.65 -44.10 -15.82
CA THR A 221 -32.59 -44.42 -16.92
C THR A 221 -32.83 -45.92 -17.01
N ASP A 222 -31.80 -46.72 -16.75
CA ASP A 222 -31.89 -48.18 -16.73
C ASP A 222 -32.76 -48.65 -15.55
N GLU A 223 -32.53 -48.11 -14.36
CA GLU A 223 -33.36 -48.34 -13.17
C GLU A 223 -34.82 -47.93 -13.36
N GLU A 224 -35.08 -46.78 -13.99
CA GLU A 224 -36.44 -46.35 -14.36
C GLU A 224 -37.10 -47.34 -15.34
N SER A 225 -36.34 -47.92 -16.27
CA SER A 225 -36.85 -48.91 -17.21
C SER A 225 -37.20 -50.25 -16.52
N GLU A 226 -36.41 -50.64 -15.52
CA GLU A 226 -36.68 -51.81 -14.68
C GLU A 226 -37.88 -51.59 -13.75
N MET A 227 -38.03 -50.40 -13.18
CA MET A 227 -39.22 -50.03 -12.41
C MET A 227 -40.47 -50.08 -13.29
N LEU A 228 -40.37 -49.59 -14.52
CA LEU A 228 -41.46 -49.61 -15.49
C LEU A 228 -41.83 -51.05 -15.90
N HIS A 229 -40.86 -51.97 -15.92
CA HIS A 229 -41.09 -53.40 -16.11
C HIS A 229 -41.83 -54.03 -14.91
N LYS A 230 -41.46 -53.69 -13.67
CA LYS A 230 -42.15 -54.16 -12.46
C LYS A 230 -43.62 -53.73 -12.43
N GLN A 231 -43.91 -52.47 -12.77
CA GLN A 231 -45.29 -51.95 -12.86
C GLN A 231 -46.17 -52.72 -13.84
N LEU A 232 -45.59 -53.20 -14.95
CA LEU A 232 -46.32 -54.05 -15.89
C LEU A 232 -46.66 -55.41 -15.27
N LEU A 233 -45.72 -56.03 -14.54
CA LEU A 233 -45.93 -57.32 -13.87
C LEU A 233 -46.98 -57.23 -12.76
N GLU A 234 -46.98 -56.11 -12.03
CA GLU A 234 -47.95 -55.78 -10.99
C GLU A 234 -49.32 -55.36 -11.56
N LYS A 235 -49.45 -55.31 -12.90
CA LYS A 235 -50.66 -54.89 -13.64
C LYS A 235 -51.11 -53.46 -13.32
N GLU A 236 -50.20 -52.61 -12.84
CA GLU A 236 -50.45 -51.19 -12.60
C GLU A 236 -50.51 -50.38 -13.91
N MET A 237 -50.10 -50.99 -15.02
CA MET A 237 -50.04 -50.37 -16.34
C MET A 237 -50.42 -51.35 -17.45
N ASP A 238 -51.10 -50.87 -18.48
CA ASP A 238 -51.42 -51.66 -19.67
C ASP A 238 -50.22 -51.81 -20.62
N VAL A 239 -50.27 -52.84 -21.47
CA VAL A 239 -49.18 -53.19 -22.37
C VAL A 239 -48.87 -52.08 -23.38
N ALA A 240 -49.87 -51.36 -23.90
CA ALA A 240 -49.64 -50.32 -24.89
C ALA A 240 -48.92 -49.11 -24.26
N SER A 241 -49.34 -48.71 -23.06
CA SER A 241 -48.66 -47.68 -22.25
C SER A 241 -47.23 -48.09 -21.89
N PHE A 242 -47.02 -49.35 -21.49
CA PHE A 242 -45.70 -49.90 -21.22
C PHE A 242 -44.78 -49.78 -22.43
N VAL A 243 -45.20 -50.32 -23.58
CA VAL A 243 -44.36 -50.33 -24.80
C VAL A 243 -43.98 -48.91 -25.20
N HIS A 244 -44.93 -47.97 -25.12
CA HIS A 244 -44.66 -46.57 -25.45
C HIS A 244 -43.62 -45.93 -24.52
N LYS A 245 -43.79 -46.06 -23.20
CA LYS A 245 -42.88 -45.46 -22.21
C LYS A 245 -41.52 -46.16 -22.19
N TYR A 246 -41.50 -47.50 -22.25
CA TYR A 246 -40.28 -48.30 -22.24
C TYR A 246 -39.41 -47.98 -23.46
N LYS A 247 -40.01 -47.94 -24.66
CA LYS A 247 -39.28 -47.56 -25.88
C LYS A 247 -38.62 -46.19 -25.75
N LYS A 248 -39.33 -45.20 -25.17
CA LYS A 248 -38.78 -43.87 -24.93
C LYS A 248 -37.56 -43.92 -23.99
N LEU A 249 -37.68 -44.62 -22.85
CA LEU A 249 -36.57 -44.77 -21.89
C LEU A 249 -35.36 -45.47 -22.52
N ARG A 250 -35.56 -46.54 -23.30
CA ARG A 250 -34.47 -47.25 -23.97
C ARG A 250 -33.78 -46.38 -25.03
N VAL A 251 -34.51 -45.58 -25.78
CA VAL A 251 -33.91 -44.61 -26.72
C VAL A 251 -33.02 -43.61 -25.97
N ASP A 252 -33.50 -43.06 -24.86
CA ASP A 252 -32.73 -42.12 -24.05
C ASP A 252 -31.49 -42.78 -23.42
N TYR A 253 -31.62 -44.00 -22.90
CA TYR A 253 -30.50 -44.81 -22.40
C TYR A 253 -29.42 -44.99 -23.47
N HIS A 254 -29.79 -45.51 -24.66
CA HIS A 254 -28.83 -45.79 -25.71
C HIS A 254 -28.16 -44.52 -26.24
N LYS A 255 -28.90 -43.41 -26.34
CA LYS A 255 -28.34 -42.10 -26.71
C LYS A 255 -27.27 -41.64 -25.71
N ARG A 256 -27.56 -41.75 -24.40
CA ARG A 256 -26.60 -41.39 -23.34
C ARG A 256 -25.40 -42.33 -23.34
N ALA A 257 -25.59 -43.64 -23.47
CA ALA A 257 -24.53 -44.64 -23.49
C ALA A 257 -23.56 -44.43 -24.68
N LEU A 258 -24.09 -44.16 -25.88
CA LEU A 258 -23.26 -43.84 -27.06
C LEU A 258 -22.49 -42.53 -26.86
N THR A 259 -23.13 -41.51 -26.28
CA THR A 259 -22.46 -40.23 -25.98
C THR A 259 -21.34 -40.43 -24.96
N HIS A 260 -21.57 -41.23 -23.92
CA HIS A 260 -20.58 -41.55 -22.90
C HIS A 260 -19.40 -42.31 -23.52
N LEU A 261 -19.66 -43.35 -24.32
CA LEU A 261 -18.62 -44.10 -25.02
C LEU A 261 -17.77 -43.21 -25.92
N ALA A 262 -18.39 -42.30 -26.70
CA ALA A 262 -17.66 -41.37 -27.55
C ALA A 262 -16.80 -40.38 -26.74
N ALA A 263 -17.33 -39.90 -25.61
CA ALA A 263 -16.62 -38.97 -24.74
C ALA A 263 -15.45 -39.64 -23.97
N THR A 264 -15.60 -40.90 -23.53
CA THR A 264 -14.52 -41.65 -22.87
C THR A 264 -13.40 -42.00 -23.83
N THR A 265 -13.72 -42.43 -25.05
CA THR A 265 -12.70 -42.73 -26.07
C THR A 265 -11.93 -41.48 -26.50
N SER A 266 -12.60 -40.33 -26.59
CA SER A 266 -11.97 -39.05 -26.91
C SER A 266 -11.04 -38.51 -25.81
N LEU A 267 -11.23 -38.95 -24.56
CA LEU A 267 -10.38 -38.53 -23.42
C LEU A 267 -9.16 -39.44 -23.22
N SER A 268 -9.20 -40.67 -23.74
CA SER A 268 -8.13 -41.66 -23.62
C SER A 268 -7.21 -41.77 -24.85
N GLY A 269 -7.52 -41.05 -25.94
CA GLY A 269 -6.68 -40.95 -27.15
C GLY A 269 -5.87 -39.66 -27.16
#